data_AF-A0AAE4BZ71-F1
#
_entry.id   AF-A0AAE4BZ71-F1
#
_cell.length_a   1.000
_cell.length_b   1.000
_cell.length_c   1.000
_cell.angle_alpha   90.00
_cell.angle_beta   90.00
_cell.angle_gamma   90.00
#
_symmetry.space_group_name_H-M   'P 1'
#
loop_
_entity.id
_entity.type
_entity.pdbx_description
1 polymer ?
#
loop_
_entity_poly.entity_id
_entity_poly.type
_entity_poly.pdbx_seq_one_letter_code
_entity_poly.pdbx_strand_id
1 'polypeptide(L)'
;MTRSRTPIEAAAGKLIAAIQKEWGVDAGEPESPESENVMHSAHELLQAASKFGSIASVIGSGSVSTFLGEEWVGAHPRVLPFIAALESTE
;
A
#
# COMPACT_ATOMS: atom_id res chain seq x y z
N MET A 1 -4.80 24.97 0.39
CA MET A 1 -3.42 24.93 -0.14
C MET A 1 -3.30 23.65 -0.94
N THR A 2 -3.06 23.74 -2.24
CA THR A 2 -2.90 22.57 -3.12
C THR A 2 -1.56 21.93 -2.77
N ARG A 3 -1.56 21.00 -1.81
CA ARG A 3 -0.37 20.18 -1.54
C ARG A 3 -0.18 19.37 -2.82
N SER A 4 0.78 19.78 -3.65
CA SER A 4 1.18 18.98 -4.80
C SER A 4 1.62 17.64 -4.24
N ARG A 5 0.76 16.64 -4.41
CA ARG A 5 1.08 15.27 -3.98
C ARG A 5 2.38 14.90 -4.66
N THR A 6 3.36 14.48 -3.85
CA THR A 6 4.58 13.92 -4.40
C THR A 6 4.23 12.73 -5.27
N PRO A 7 5.03 12.40 -6.30
CA PRO A 7 4.74 11.24 -7.14
C PRO A 7 4.61 9.96 -6.30
N ILE A 8 5.37 9.87 -5.19
CA ILE A 8 5.26 8.78 -4.24
C ILE A 8 3.95 8.79 -3.43
N GLU A 9 3.45 9.94 -2.98
CA GLU A 9 2.14 10.03 -2.32
C GLU A 9 1.03 9.58 -3.28
N ALA A 10 1.14 9.94 -4.56
CA ALA A 10 0.20 9.50 -5.58
C ALA A 10 0.27 7.98 -5.84
N ALA A 11 1.47 7.39 -5.85
CA ALA A 11 1.65 5.95 -5.98
C ALA A 11 1.08 5.19 -4.76
N ALA A 12 1.35 5.67 -3.55
CA ALA A 12 0.83 5.09 -2.31
C ALA A 12 -0.70 5.17 -2.25
N GLY A 13 -1.28 6.29 -2.67
CA GLY A 13 -2.73 6.45 -2.76
C GLY A 13 -3.37 5.48 -3.76
N LYS A 14 -2.71 5.22 -4.90
CA LYS A 14 -3.19 4.23 -5.88
C LYS A 14 -3.10 2.79 -5.34
N LEU A 15 -2.04 2.48 -4.59
CA LEU A 15 -1.88 1.19 -3.92
C LEU A 15 -3.03 0.93 -2.93
N ILE A 16 -3.33 1.89 -2.04
CA ILE A 16 -4.46 1.79 -1.11
C ILE A 16 -5.77 1.57 -1.86
N ALA A 17 -6.03 2.32 -2.92
CA ALA A 17 -7.25 2.17 -3.72
C ALA A 17 -7.36 0.77 -4.38
N ALA A 18 -6.23 0.20 -4.82
CA ALA A 18 -6.19 -1.16 -5.35
C ALA A 18 -6.49 -2.20 -4.27
N ILE A 19 -5.90 -2.05 -3.08
CA ILE A 19 -6.17 -2.91 -1.92
C ILE A 19 -7.65 -2.83 -1.52
N GLN A 20 -8.20 -1.62 -1.38
CA GLN A 20 -9.62 -1.42 -1.09
C GLN A 20 -10.54 -2.05 -2.13
N LYS A 21 -10.15 -2.03 -3.40
CA LYS A 21 -10.93 -2.64 -4.47
C LYS A 21 -10.93 -4.17 -4.39
N GLU A 22 -9.78 -4.78 -4.12
CA GLU A 22 -9.71 -6.23 -3.91
C GLU A 22 -10.47 -6.64 -2.64
N TRP A 23 -10.35 -5.85 -1.57
CA TRP A 23 -11.07 -6.09 -0.33
C TRP A 23 -12.59 -5.93 -0.47
N GLY A 24 -13.05 -4.95 -1.25
CA GLY A 24 -14.48 -4.72 -1.51
C GLY A 24 -15.10 -5.68 -2.53
N VAL A 25 -14.30 -6.35 -3.36
CA VAL A 25 -14.77 -7.44 -4.23
C VAL A 25 -15.03 -8.71 -3.40
N ASP A 26 -14.36 -8.86 -2.27
CA ASP A 26 -14.46 -9.98 -1.34
C ASP A 26 -15.57 -9.81 -0.28
N ALA A 27 -16.50 -8.87 -0.48
CA ALA A 27 -17.58 -8.51 0.47
C ALA A 27 -18.62 -9.62 0.76
N GLY A 28 -18.29 -10.88 0.45
CA GLY A 28 -18.99 -12.09 0.90
C GLY A 28 -18.25 -12.86 2.00
N GLU A 29 -16.97 -12.61 2.23
CA GLU A 29 -16.16 -13.31 3.24
C GLU A 29 -15.83 -12.39 4.43
N PRO A 30 -15.88 -12.92 5.67
CA PRO A 30 -15.69 -12.13 6.87
C PRO A 30 -14.30 -11.51 6.88
N GLU A 31 -14.26 -10.22 7.23
CA GLU A 31 -13.09 -9.39 7.46
C GLU A 31 -11.93 -10.20 8.02
N SER A 32 -11.02 -10.65 7.14
CA SER A 32 -9.86 -11.41 7.56
C SER A 32 -8.89 -10.45 8.24
N PRO A 33 -8.33 -10.82 9.41
CA PRO A 33 -7.43 -9.94 10.16
C PRO A 33 -6.19 -9.53 9.34
N GLU A 34 -5.82 -10.33 8.35
CA GLU A 34 -4.76 -10.04 7.38
C GLU A 34 -5.06 -8.80 6.54
N SER A 35 -6.28 -8.67 6.02
CA SER A 35 -6.67 -7.54 5.19
C SER A 35 -6.78 -6.23 5.99
N GLU A 36 -7.19 -6.29 7.25
CA GLU A 36 -7.13 -5.14 8.16
C GLU A 36 -5.69 -4.68 8.38
N ASN A 37 -4.77 -5.62 8.62
CA ASN A 37 -3.36 -5.32 8.78
C ASN A 37 -2.76 -4.70 7.50
N VAL A 38 -3.05 -5.28 6.34
CA VAL A 38 -2.62 -4.76 5.03
C VAL A 38 -3.14 -3.33 4.80
N MET A 39 -4.39 -3.06 5.17
CA MET A 39 -4.98 -1.72 5.06
C MET A 39 -4.29 -0.71 5.98
N HIS A 40 -3.98 -1.10 7.21
CA HIS A 40 -3.22 -0.25 8.14
C HIS A 40 -1.81 0.02 7.61
N SER A 41 -1.08 -1.02 7.18
CA SER A 41 0.25 -0.89 6.58
C SER A 41 0.21 0.05 5.36
N ALA A 42 -0.77 -0.12 4.47
CA ALA A 42 -0.89 0.75 3.29
C ALA A 42 -1.11 2.23 3.66
N HIS A 43 -1.90 2.51 4.70
CA HIS A 43 -2.06 3.87 5.22
C HIS A 43 -0.78 4.43 5.86
N GLU A 44 0.01 3.61 6.56
CA GLU A 44 1.31 4.02 7.09
C GLU A 44 2.26 4.43 5.96
N LEU A 45 2.30 3.68 4.86
CA LEU A 45 3.08 4.03 3.67
C LEU A 45 2.65 5.38 3.10
N LEU A 46 1.34 5.61 2.93
CA LEU A 46 0.83 6.90 2.44
C LEU A 46 1.18 8.05 3.40
N GLN A 47 1.09 7.81 4.71
CA GLN A 47 1.41 8.81 5.71
C GLN A 47 2.90 9.18 5.66
N ALA A 48 3.79 8.20 5.52
CA ALA A 48 5.21 8.44 5.38
C ALA A 48 5.58 9.12 4.06
N ALA A 49 5.00 8.67 2.93
CA ALA A 49 5.14 9.31 1.64
C ALA A 49 4.72 10.79 1.67
N SER A 50 3.65 11.13 2.40
CA SER A 50 3.18 12.52 2.52
C SER A 50 4.00 13.35 3.52
N LYS A 51 4.46 12.73 4.62
CA LYS A 51 5.17 13.42 5.72
C LYS A 51 6.66 13.58 5.48
N PHE A 52 7.31 12.52 5.04
CA PHE A 52 8.75 12.44 4.83
C PHE A 52 9.14 12.51 3.35
N GLY A 53 8.17 12.35 2.43
CA GLY A 53 8.48 12.25 1.01
C GLY A 53 9.10 10.91 0.62
N SER A 54 9.13 9.95 1.55
CA SER A 54 9.69 8.62 1.35
C SER A 54 9.01 7.59 2.25
N ILE A 55 8.92 6.35 1.76
CA ILE A 55 8.39 5.20 2.49
C ILE A 55 9.49 4.35 3.15
N ALA A 56 10.76 4.57 2.80
CA ALA A 56 11.93 3.91 3.40
C ALA A 56 11.97 4.05 4.93
N SER A 57 11.39 5.14 5.48
CA SER A 57 11.23 5.33 6.92
C SER A 57 10.34 4.28 7.60
N VAL A 58 9.47 3.60 6.84
CA VAL A 58 8.50 2.62 7.33
C VAL A 58 8.88 1.22 6.92
N ILE A 59 9.20 1.01 5.64
CA ILE A 59 9.62 -0.31 5.12
C ILE A 59 11.07 -0.66 5.52
N GLY A 60 11.86 0.34 5.92
CA GLY A 60 13.27 0.16 6.25
C GLY A 60 14.07 -0.33 5.04
N SER A 61 14.67 -1.51 5.18
CA SER A 61 15.40 -2.21 4.11
C SER A 61 14.58 -3.32 3.45
N GLY A 62 13.31 -3.47 3.82
CA GLY A 62 12.39 -4.44 3.24
C GLY A 62 11.68 -3.90 2.00
N SER A 63 11.00 -4.80 1.30
CA SER A 63 10.10 -4.44 0.20
C SER A 63 8.71 -4.09 0.70
N VAL A 64 7.99 -3.29 -0.08
CA VAL A 64 6.59 -2.96 0.21
C VAL A 64 5.72 -4.21 0.33
N SER A 65 6.01 -5.27 -0.43
CA SER A 65 5.32 -6.57 -0.33
C SER A 65 5.47 -7.21 1.05
N THR A 66 6.69 -7.25 1.59
CA THR A 66 6.96 -7.76 2.94
C THR A 66 6.31 -6.90 4.02
N PHE A 67 6.26 -5.59 3.82
CA PHE A 67 5.62 -4.67 4.77
C PHE A 67 4.08 -4.81 4.81
N LEU A 68 3.45 -5.03 3.65
CA LEU A 68 2.01 -5.30 3.57
C LEU A 68 1.66 -6.70 4.08
N GLY A 69 2.55 -7.67 3.85
CA GLY A 69 2.34 -9.08 4.13
C GLY A 69 2.40 -9.91 2.85
N GLU A 70 3.43 -10.75 2.72
CA GLU A 70 3.66 -11.53 1.50
C GLU A 70 2.54 -12.54 1.21
N GLU A 71 1.86 -13.02 2.26
CA GLU A 71 0.73 -13.95 2.16
C GLU A 71 -0.45 -13.31 1.41
N TRP A 72 -0.87 -12.12 1.87
CA TRP A 72 -1.94 -11.35 1.22
C TRP A 72 -1.53 -10.89 -0.19
N VAL A 73 -0.31 -10.39 -0.36
CA VAL A 73 0.20 -9.96 -1.67
C VAL A 73 0.27 -11.14 -2.65
N GLY A 74 0.59 -12.34 -2.17
CA GLY A 74 0.57 -13.58 -2.95
C GLY A 74 -0.84 -13.99 -3.36
N ALA A 75 -1.84 -13.79 -2.49
CA ALA A 75 -3.24 -14.03 -2.80
C ALA A 75 -3.83 -12.99 -3.78
N HIS A 76 -3.32 -11.75 -3.76
CA HIS A 76 -3.82 -10.63 -4.56
C HIS A 76 -2.78 -10.07 -5.55
N PRO A 77 -2.44 -10.80 -6.62
CA PRO A 77 -1.41 -10.36 -7.59
C PRO A 77 -1.77 -9.06 -8.33
N ARG A 78 -3.03 -8.59 -8.24
CA ARG A 78 -3.48 -7.33 -8.82
C ARG A 78 -2.88 -6.10 -8.14
N VAL A 79 -2.42 -6.21 -6.90
CA VAL A 79 -1.75 -5.10 -6.20
C VAL A 79 -0.26 -4.99 -6.54
N LEU A 80 0.36 -6.07 -7.03
CA LEU A 80 1.79 -6.11 -7.43
C LEU A 80 2.23 -4.96 -8.35
N PRO A 81 1.50 -4.61 -9.43
CA PRO A 81 1.92 -3.48 -10.28
C PRO A 81 1.90 -2.15 -9.54
N PHE A 82 1.05 -1.98 -8.52
CA PHE A 82 1.01 -0.77 -7.69
C PHE A 82 2.14 -0.74 -6.68
N ILE A 83 2.51 -1.90 -6.13
CA ILE A 83 3.68 -2.08 -5.27
C ILE A 83 4.95 -1.70 -6.04
N ALA A 84 5.14 -2.30 -7.22
CA ALA A 84 6.31 -2.02 -8.06
C ALA A 84 6.35 -0.54 -8.50
N ALA A 85 5.20 0.06 -8.81
CA ALA A 85 5.13 1.49 -9.14
C ALA A 85 5.50 2.38 -7.94
N LEU A 86 5.10 1.99 -6.73
CA LEU A 86 5.46 2.71 -5.51
C LEU A 86 6.98 2.61 -5.24
N GLU A 87 7.54 1.41 -5.31
CA GLU A 87 8.99 1.18 -5.10
C GLU A 87 9.85 1.84 -6.20
N SER A 88 9.35 1.94 -7.44
CA SER A 88 10.06 2.64 -8.53
C SER A 88 10.02 4.17 -8.40
N THR A 89 9.21 4.70 -7.46
CA THR A 89 9.04 6.13 -7.24
C THR A 89 9.81 6.63 -6.01
N GLU A 90 10.33 5.73 -5.18
CA GLU A 90 11.35 5.98 -4.14
C GLU A 90 12.73 6.22 -4.76
#